data_AF-E1ZVY7-F1
#
_entry.id   AF-E1ZVY7-F1
#
_cell.length_a   1.000
_cell.length_b   1.000
_cell.length_c   1.000
_cell.angle_alpha   90.00
_cell.angle_beta   90.00
_cell.angle_gamma   90.00
#
_symmetry.space_group_name_H-M   'P 1'
#
loop_
_entity.id
_entity.type
_entity.pdbx_description
1 polymer ?
#
loop_
_entity_poly.entity_id
_entity_poly.type
_entity_poly.pdbx_seq_one_letter_code
_entity_poly.pdbx_strand_id
1 'polypeptide(L)' 'MSKNPEEKCFCPTPDTCLTRNLYDLSKCIGAPIIGSLPHFYDSEPNWLDLVDGLHPTQVHSTKVKNI' A
#
# COMPACT_ATOMS: atom_id res chain seq x y z
N MET A 1 -4.38 9.55 -0.69
CA MET A 1 -3.88 9.20 -2.05
C MET A 1 -2.44 9.68 -2.18
N SER A 2 -1.62 9.03 -3.02
CA SER A 2 -0.25 9.53 -3.24
C SER A 2 -0.26 10.94 -3.83
N LYS A 3 0.65 11.78 -3.33
CA LYS A 3 0.87 13.14 -3.86
C LYS A 3 1.91 13.17 -4.98
N ASN A 4 2.55 12.04 -5.28
CA ASN A 4 3.54 11.92 -6.33
C ASN A 4 2.86 11.74 -7.70
N PRO A 5 3.00 12.68 -8.66
CA PRO A 5 2.40 12.55 -9.98
C PRO A 5 2.87 11.31 -10.76
N GLU A 6 4.10 10.86 -10.54
CA GLU A 6 4.67 9.70 -11.24
C GLU A 6 3.99 8.38 -10.83
N GLU A 7 3.44 8.31 -9.62
CA GLU A 7 2.76 7.12 -9.10
C GLU A 7 1.35 6.92 -9.69
N LYS A 8 0.82 7.89 -10.44
CA LYS A 8 -0.50 7.77 -11.09
C LYS A 8 -0.58 6.60 -12.06
N CYS A 9 0.53 6.17 -12.63
CA CYS A 9 0.57 5.01 -13.52
C CYS A 9 0.24 3.68 -12.82
N PHE A 10 0.31 3.64 -11.49
CA PHE A 10 -0.04 2.46 -10.68
C PHE A 10 -1.52 2.40 -10.30
N CYS A 11 -2.30 3.42 -10.66
CA CYS A 11 -3.72 3.45 -10.33
C CYS A 11 -4.50 2.37 -11.11
N PRO A 12 -5.49 1.71 -10.48
CA PRO A 12 -6.32 0.71 -11.16
C PRO A 12 -7.03 1.27 -12.39
N THR A 13 -7.45 2.54 -12.34
CA THR A 13 -8.05 3.26 -13.47
C THR A 13 -7.43 4.67 -13.62
N PRO A 14 -7.68 5.38 -14.74
CA PRO A 14 -7.18 6.75 -14.93
C PRO A 14 -7.67 7.76 -13.88
N ASP A 15 -8.88 7.55 -13.35
CA ASP A 15 -9.55 8.50 -12.46
C ASP A 15 -9.62 8.02 -10.99
N THR A 16 -9.31 6.75 -10.74
CA THR A 16 -9.37 6.17 -9.38
C THR A 16 -8.06 5.50 -9.01
N CYS A 17 -7.49 5.98 -7.90
CA CYS A 17 -6.26 5.48 -7.32
C CYS A 17 -6.53 4.89 -5.93
N LEU A 18 -5.69 3.94 -5.53
CA LEU A 18 -5.65 3.52 -4.14
C LEU A 18 -5.07 4.63 -3.26
N THR A 19 -5.31 4.51 -1.95
CA THR A 19 -4.63 5.37 -0.98
C THR A 19 -3.13 5.07 -0.92
N ARG A 20 -2.37 5.94 -0.26
CA ARG A 20 -0.91 5.82 -0.15
C ARG A 20 -0.50 4.45 0.43
N ASN A 21 0.63 3.93 -0.05
CA ASN A 21 1.23 2.64 0.36
C ASN A 21 0.36 1.39 0.13
N LEU A 22 -0.60 1.49 -0.81
CA LEU A 22 -1.29 0.34 -1.38
C LEU A 22 -0.99 0.20 -2.87
N TYR A 23 -0.91 -1.03 -3.34
CA TYR A 23 -0.60 -1.34 -4.73
C TYR A 23 -1.49 -2.46 -5.28
N ASP A 24 -2.09 -2.25 -6.45
CA ASP A 24 -2.91 -3.27 -7.12
C ASP A 24 -2.03 -4.24 -7.91
N LEU A 25 -2.01 -5.51 -7.50
CA LEU A 25 -1.24 -6.59 -8.12
C LEU A 25 -2.10 -7.46 -9.05
N SER A 26 -3.36 -7.08 -9.29
CA SER A 26 -4.29 -7.87 -10.10
C SER A 26 -3.78 -8.13 -11.52
N LYS A 27 -3.15 -7.13 -12.14
CA LYS A 27 -2.55 -7.25 -13.48
C LYS A 27 -1.36 -8.22 -13.52
N CYS A 28 -0.68 -8.42 -12.39
CA CYS A 28 0.47 -9.31 -12.30
C CYS A 28 0.05 -10.77 -12.04
N ILE A 29 -0.92 -10.97 -11.15
CA ILE A 29 -1.27 -12.29 -10.61
C ILE A 29 -2.56 -12.86 -11.25
N GLY A 30 -3.43 -12.03 -11.81
CA GLY A 30 -4.75 -12.43 -12.32
C GLY A 30 -5.80 -12.66 -11.22
N ALA A 31 -5.56 -12.15 -10.02
CA ALA A 31 -6.44 -12.27 -8.85
C ALA A 31 -6.55 -10.93 -8.10
N PRO A 32 -7.62 -10.65 -7.33
CA PRO A 32 -7.82 -9.36 -6.67
C PRO A 32 -6.92 -9.19 -5.43
N ILE A 33 -5.62 -9.03 -5.67
CA ILE A 33 -4.59 -8.92 -4.62
C ILE A 33 -4.10 -7.48 -4.53
N ILE A 34 -4.17 -6.91 -3.33
CA ILE A 34 -3.61 -5.60 -2.99
C ILE A 34 -2.39 -5.79 -2.08
N GLY A 35 -1.25 -5.25 -2.49
CA GLY A 35 -0.03 -5.20 -1.68
C GLY A 35 0.00 -3.99 -0.75
N SER A 36 0.55 -4.17 0.44
CA SER A 36 0.83 -3.11 1.43
C SER A 36 2.09 -3.45 2.24
N LEU A 37 2.54 -2.52 3.09
CA LEU A 37 3.50 -2.85 4.14
C LEU A 37 2.81 -3.59 5.30
N PRO A 38 3.53 -4.43 6.07
CA PRO A 38 2.94 -5.18 7.18
C PRO A 38 2.15 -4.30 8.15
N HIS A 39 0.99 -4.79 8.59
CA HIS A 39 0.04 -4.05 9.43
C HIS A 39 -0.37 -2.67 8.86
N PHE A 40 -0.41 -2.50 7.53
CA PHE A 40 -0.64 -1.22 6.87
C PHE A 40 0.30 -0.11 7.35
N TYR A 41 1.54 -0.48 7.69
CA TYR A 41 2.54 0.48 8.14
C TYR A 41 2.68 1.62 7.13
N ASP A 42 2.63 2.84 7.65
CA ASP A 42 2.69 4.06 6.86
C ASP A 42 1.60 4.16 5.77
N SER A 43 0.46 3.48 5.90
CA SER A 43 -0.72 3.69 5.03
C SER A 43 -1.64 4.75 5.62
N GLU A 44 -2.76 5.07 4.95
CA GLU A 44 -3.76 5.97 5.54
C GLU A 44 -4.40 5.34 6.80
N PRO A 45 -4.69 6.10 7.86
CA PRO A 45 -5.15 5.54 9.14
C PRO A 45 -6.46 4.76 9.07
N ASN A 46 -7.34 5.10 8.12
CA ASN A 46 -8.66 4.48 7.97
C ASN A 46 -8.59 2.96 7.70
N TRP A 47 -7.44 2.42 7.28
CA TRP A 47 -7.25 0.97 7.12
C TRP A 47 -7.13 0.24 8.45
N LEU A 48 -6.66 0.92 9.49
CA LEU A 48 -6.49 0.34 10.83
C LEU A 48 -7.84 0.10 11.51
N ASP A 49 -8.85 0.89 11.16
CA ASP A 49 -10.21 0.77 11.70
C ASP A 49 -11.01 -0.36 11.03
N LEU A 50 -10.53 -0.90 9.91
CA LEU A 50 -11.25 -1.92 9.12
C LEU A 50 -10.93 -3.36 9.56
N VAL A 51 -9.82 -3.57 10.27
CA VAL A 51 -9.35 -4.91 10.67
C VAL A 51 -8.77 -4.85 12.08
N ASP A 52 -9.31 -5.67 12.97
CA ASP A 52 -8.80 -5.79 14.33
C ASP A 52 -7.39 -6.40 14.37
N GLY A 53 -6.56 -5.95 15.32
CA GLY A 53 -5.22 -6.50 15.57
C GLY A 53 -4.09 -5.87 14.76
N LEU A 54 -4.36 -4.80 14.01
CA LEU A 54 -3.34 -4.05 13.29
C LEU A 54 -2.55 -3.11 14.22
N HIS A 55 -1.23 -3.30 14.28
CA HIS A 55 -0.33 -2.52 15.14
C HIS A 55 0.89 -2.05 14.32
N PRO A 56 0.75 -1.04 13.45
CA PRO A 56 1.86 -0.55 12.63
C PRO A 56 2.94 0.07 13.52
N THR A 57 4.18 -0.43 13.40
CA THR A 57 5.37 0.11 14.09
C THR A 57 6.56 0.09 13.14
N GLN A 58 7.66 0.76 13.51
CA GLN A 58 8.85 0.90 12.66
C GLN A 58 9.47 -0.44 12.22
N VAL A 59 9.24 -1.55 12.97
CA VAL A 59 9.74 -2.88 12.60
C VAL A 59 9.11 -3.41 11.31
N HIS A 60 7.95 -2.86 10.92
CA HIS A 60 7.26 -3.19 9.68
C HIS A 60 7.76 -2.39 8.47
N SER A 61 8.76 -1.53 8.64
CA SER A 61 9.45 -0.88 7.51
C SER A 61 10.39 -1.84 6.77
N THR A 62 10.50 -1.70 5.46
CA THR A 62 11.50 -2.40 4.66
C THR A 62 12.84 -1.67 4.77
N LYS A 63 13.90 -2.36 5.20
CA LYS A 63 15.26 -1.81 5.32
C LYS A 63 16.22 -2.63 4.46
N VAL A 64 16.91 -1.97 3.53
CA VAL A 64 18.00 -2.57 2.76
C VAL A 64 19.31 -2.31 3.49
N LYS A 65 20.06 -3.35 3.81
CA LYS A 65 21.43 -3.21 4.32
C LYS A 65 22.35 -3.10 3.11
N ASN A 66 23.08 -2.00 3.00
CA ASN A 66 24.18 -1.90 2.05
C ASN A 66 25.35 -2.68 2.64
N ILE A 67 25.74 -3.76 1.95
CA ILE A 67 26.93 -4.57 2.23
C ILE A 67 28.08 -3.99 1.42
#